data_AF-G5NM86-F1
#
_entry.id   AF-G5NM86-F1
#
_cell.length_a   1.000
_cell.length_b   1.000
_cell.length_c   1.000
_cell.angle_alpha   90.00
_cell.angle_beta   90.00
_cell.angle_gamma   90.00
#
_symmetry.space_group_name_H-M   'P 1'
#
loop_
_entity.id
_entity.type
_entity.pdbx_description
1 polymer ?
#
loop_
_entity_poly.entity_id
_entity_poly.type
_entity_poly.pdbx_seq_one_letter_code
_entity_poly.pdbx_strand_id
1 'polypeptide(L)'
;MSLFRNAVSARDSHIHTLRLACVILGILAAVSMGGWYMAPRDLTIRIPPDLRSGSTQKWWEVPASTVYSFGFYIFQQLNAWPKNGSVDYPARIAQLSPYLTPACQDFLNKDVRLRRTNGELQDRVRMVYEIPMHGYSSNSVHEQGMDNWTVNLDLVADEYYQSVLIKRALTRYPLHVVRWEGDPERNPFGLALDCYASTPQRLQVAGLDEVDKTRTGGTQ
;
A
#
# COMPACT_ATOMS: atom_id res chain seq x y z
N MET A 1 -35.88 69.52 -29.19
CA MET A 1 -34.84 69.14 -28.21
C MET A 1 -35.06 67.76 -27.55
N SER A 2 -36.13 67.02 -27.84
CA SER A 2 -36.44 65.72 -27.20
C SER A 2 -35.79 64.49 -27.87
N LEU A 3 -35.58 64.51 -29.19
CA LEU A 3 -35.05 63.37 -29.94
C LEU A 3 -33.59 63.03 -29.59
N PHE A 4 -32.71 64.03 -29.49
CA PHE A 4 -31.31 63.83 -29.12
C PHE A 4 -31.16 63.34 -27.67
N ARG A 5 -32.01 63.82 -26.76
CA ARG A 5 -32.02 63.39 -25.36
C ARG A 5 -32.48 61.94 -25.22
N ASN A 6 -33.46 61.51 -26.02
CA ASN A 6 -33.91 60.11 -26.05
C ASN A 6 -32.84 59.18 -26.64
N ALA A 7 -32.12 59.61 -27.69
CA ALA A 7 -31.02 58.83 -28.27
C ALA A 7 -29.84 58.66 -27.30
N VAL A 8 -29.47 59.71 -26.56
CA VAL A 8 -28.45 59.64 -25.50
C VAL A 8 -28.91 58.74 -24.36
N SER A 9 -30.16 58.90 -23.89
CA SER A 9 -30.74 58.06 -22.83
C SER A 9 -30.82 56.58 -23.21
N ALA A 10 -31.09 56.23 -24.47
CA ALA A 10 -31.11 54.86 -24.96
C ALA A 10 -29.69 54.25 -25.03
N ARG A 11 -28.69 55.07 -25.35
CA ARG A 11 -27.28 54.63 -25.35
C ARG A 11 -26.76 54.42 -23.94
N ASP A 12 -27.11 55.32 -23.02
CA ASP A 12 -26.71 55.21 -21.62
C ASP A 12 -27.38 54.01 -20.95
N SER A 13 -28.68 53.76 -21.22
CA SER A 13 -29.34 52.55 -20.72
C SER A 13 -28.68 51.27 -21.24
N HIS A 14 -28.27 51.24 -22.52
CA HIS A 14 -27.57 50.11 -23.11
C HIS A 14 -26.15 49.92 -22.52
N ILE A 15 -25.43 51.00 -22.19
CA ILE A 15 -24.12 50.92 -21.51
C ILE A 15 -24.31 50.42 -20.07
N HIS A 16 -25.37 50.87 -19.38
CA HIS A 16 -25.68 50.41 -18.03
C HIS A 16 -26.07 48.93 -17.99
N THR A 17 -26.89 48.44 -18.92
CA THR A 17 -27.22 47.01 -19.01
C THR A 17 -25.99 46.16 -19.34
N LEU A 18 -25.09 46.63 -20.22
CA LEU A 18 -23.86 45.92 -20.55
C LEU A 18 -22.91 45.84 -19.35
N ARG A 19 -22.75 46.93 -18.58
CA ARG A 19 -21.94 46.95 -17.36
C ARG A 19 -22.51 46.01 -16.30
N LEU A 20 -23.83 46.01 -16.12
CA LEU A 20 -24.50 45.09 -15.22
C LEU A 20 -24.26 43.63 -15.65
N ALA A 21 -24.37 43.34 -16.95
CA ALA A 21 -24.09 42.02 -17.50
C ALA A 21 -22.63 41.59 -17.27
N CYS A 22 -21.65 42.49 -17.49
CA CYS A 22 -20.23 42.20 -17.21
C CYS A 22 -19.97 41.91 -15.73
N VAL A 23 -20.60 42.65 -14.81
CA VAL A 23 -20.48 42.41 -13.37
C VAL A 23 -21.07 41.04 -13.00
N ILE A 24 -22.25 40.72 -13.52
CA ILE A 24 -22.88 39.41 -13.30
C ILE A 24 -21.98 38.28 -13.83
N LEU A 25 -21.43 38.43 -15.03
CA LEU A 25 -20.49 37.47 -15.61
C LEU A 25 -19.21 37.34 -14.77
N GLY A 26 -18.68 38.44 -14.23
CA GLY A 26 -17.53 38.42 -13.34
C GLY A 26 -17.79 37.64 -12.05
N ILE A 27 -18.98 37.83 -11.45
CA ILE A 27 -19.39 37.09 -10.25
C ILE A 27 -19.51 35.59 -10.56
N LEU A 28 -20.15 35.23 -11.68
CA LEU A 28 -20.27 33.83 -12.10
C LEU A 28 -18.90 33.18 -12.33
N ALA A 29 -17.95 33.90 -12.95
CA ALA A 29 -16.59 33.43 -13.17
C ALA A 29 -15.81 33.25 -11.85
N ALA A 30 -16.00 34.13 -10.88
CA ALA A 30 -15.37 34.00 -9.56
C ALA A 30 -15.91 32.80 -8.79
N VAL A 31 -17.23 32.56 -8.85
CA VAL A 31 -17.87 31.40 -8.21
C VAL A 31 -17.38 30.09 -8.84
N SER A 32 -17.25 30.03 -10.17
CA SER A 32 -16.75 28.82 -10.84
C SER A 32 -15.28 28.53 -10.52
N MET A 33 -14.43 29.56 -10.49
CA MET A 33 -13.03 29.40 -10.03
C MET A 33 -12.94 28.95 -8.57
N GLY A 34 -13.77 29.52 -7.68
CA GLY A 34 -13.85 29.10 -6.29
C GLY A 34 -14.26 27.63 -6.14
N GLY A 35 -15.30 27.20 -6.88
CA GLY A 35 -15.74 25.81 -6.89
C GLY A 35 -14.67 24.84 -7.39
N TRP A 36 -13.88 25.22 -8.41
CA TRP A 36 -12.78 24.39 -8.91
C TRP A 36 -11.62 24.32 -7.91
N TYR A 37 -11.27 25.43 -7.25
CA TYR A 37 -10.22 25.42 -6.24
C TYR A 37 -10.57 24.53 -5.03
N MET A 38 -11.84 24.47 -4.65
CA MET A 38 -12.34 23.62 -3.57
C MET A 38 -12.65 22.18 -4.01
N ALA A 39 -12.46 21.84 -5.29
CA ALA A 39 -12.68 20.48 -5.76
C ALA A 39 -11.72 19.51 -5.03
N PRO A 40 -12.20 18.34 -4.57
CA PRO A 40 -11.36 17.34 -3.91
C PRO A 40 -10.16 17.00 -4.79
N ARG A 41 -8.95 17.11 -4.23
CA ARG A 41 -7.69 16.84 -4.97
C ARG A 41 -7.38 15.36 -5.11
N ASP A 42 -7.96 14.55 -4.22
CA ASP A 42 -7.79 13.12 -4.19
C ASP A 42 -9.15 12.45 -4.43
N LEU A 43 -9.27 11.78 -5.58
CA LEU A 43 -10.40 10.91 -5.88
C LEU A 43 -9.90 9.47 -5.80
N THR A 44 -10.23 8.78 -4.70
CA THR A 44 -9.96 7.35 -4.58
C THR A 44 -10.92 6.58 -5.50
N ILE A 45 -10.46 6.30 -6.73
CA ILE A 45 -11.22 5.56 -7.73
C ILE A 45 -11.17 4.06 -7.38
N ARG A 46 -12.32 3.51 -7.00
CA ARG A 46 -12.49 2.07 -6.80
C ARG A 46 -12.73 1.42 -8.16
N ILE A 47 -11.72 0.75 -8.68
CA ILE A 47 -11.79 0.03 -9.96
C ILE A 47 -12.79 -1.12 -9.80
N PRO A 48 -13.91 -1.14 -10.55
CA PRO A 48 -14.84 -2.25 -10.50
C PRO A 48 -14.21 -3.49 -11.18
N PRO A 49 -14.37 -4.70 -10.63
CA PRO A 49 -14.00 -5.94 -11.29
C PRO A 49 -14.79 -6.16 -12.60
N ASP A 50 -14.17 -6.93 -13.49
CA ASP A 50 -14.61 -7.41 -14.82
C ASP A 50 -16.08 -7.16 -15.20
N LEU A 51 -16.28 -6.31 -16.22
CA LEU A 51 -17.60 -5.89 -16.74
C LEU A 51 -18.41 -7.02 -17.40
N ARG A 52 -17.89 -8.25 -17.53
CA ARG A 52 -18.71 -9.42 -17.92
C ARG A 52 -19.78 -9.78 -16.86
N SER A 53 -19.60 -9.34 -15.63
CA SER A 53 -20.56 -9.46 -14.54
C SER A 53 -20.54 -8.17 -13.73
N GLY A 54 -21.63 -7.38 -13.77
CA GLY A 54 -21.70 -6.12 -13.03
C GLY A 54 -21.21 -6.27 -11.59
N SER A 55 -20.21 -5.47 -11.20
CA SER A 55 -19.65 -5.55 -9.86
C SER A 55 -20.65 -5.00 -8.85
N THR A 56 -21.08 -5.87 -7.94
CA THR A 56 -21.73 -5.48 -6.69
C THR A 56 -20.72 -5.74 -5.58
N GLN A 57 -20.28 -4.69 -4.89
CA GLN A 57 -19.41 -4.81 -3.72
C GLN A 57 -20.10 -4.14 -2.53
N LYS A 58 -20.20 -4.86 -1.41
CA LYS A 58 -20.68 -4.28 -0.16
C LYS A 58 -19.67 -3.22 0.30
N TRP A 59 -20.14 -2.04 0.70
CA TRP A 59 -19.24 -0.93 1.03
C TRP A 59 -18.35 -1.20 2.25
N TRP A 60 -18.79 -2.09 3.15
CA TRP A 60 -18.06 -2.50 4.36
C TRP A 60 -17.07 -3.65 4.13
N GLU A 61 -17.17 -4.35 3.00
CA GLU A 61 -16.35 -5.53 2.71
C GLU A 61 -15.04 -5.11 2.02
N VAL A 62 -13.92 -5.50 2.64
CA VAL A 62 -12.58 -5.27 2.07
C VAL A 62 -12.28 -6.41 1.09
N PRO A 63 -11.98 -6.15 -0.18
CA PRO A 63 -11.66 -7.21 -1.14
C PRO A 63 -10.45 -8.01 -0.71
N ALA A 64 -10.50 -9.33 -0.86
CA ALA A 64 -9.37 -10.23 -0.59
C ALA A 64 -8.07 -9.81 -1.32
N SER A 65 -8.17 -9.31 -2.56
CA SER A 65 -7.03 -8.78 -3.31
C SER A 65 -6.38 -7.58 -2.60
N THR A 66 -7.17 -6.67 -2.04
CA THR A 66 -6.68 -5.52 -1.26
C THR A 66 -5.98 -5.99 0.01
N VAL A 67 -6.55 -6.95 0.73
CA VAL A 67 -5.95 -7.53 1.94
C VAL A 67 -4.61 -8.21 1.60
N TYR A 68 -4.57 -8.97 0.50
CA TYR A 68 -3.33 -9.60 0.01
C TYR A 68 -2.26 -8.57 -0.33
N SER A 69 -2.60 -7.57 -1.15
CA SER A 69 -1.65 -6.53 -1.57
C SER A 69 -1.14 -5.72 -0.38
N PHE A 70 -2.00 -5.40 0.59
CA PHE A 70 -1.59 -4.77 1.85
C PHE A 70 -0.59 -5.65 2.61
N GLY A 71 -0.93 -6.91 2.86
CA GLY A 71 -0.09 -7.85 3.59
C GLY A 71 1.27 -8.02 2.93
N PHE A 72 1.30 -8.23 1.60
CA PHE A 72 2.53 -8.32 0.83
C PHE A 72 3.37 -7.06 0.91
N TYR A 73 2.78 -5.89 0.67
CA TYR A 73 3.49 -4.63 0.66
C TYR A 73 4.14 -4.31 2.02
N ILE A 74 3.38 -4.42 3.11
CA ILE A 74 3.90 -4.14 4.46
C ILE A 74 4.97 -5.17 4.84
N PHE A 75 4.74 -6.46 4.56
CA PHE A 75 5.70 -7.51 4.91
C PHE A 75 7.00 -7.39 4.12
N GLN A 76 6.94 -7.03 2.84
CA GLN A 76 8.10 -6.74 2.02
C GLN A 76 8.91 -5.59 2.60
N GLN A 77 8.26 -4.47 2.95
CA GLN A 77 8.94 -3.30 3.51
C GLN A 77 9.60 -3.60 4.88
N LEU A 78 8.93 -4.37 5.74
CA LEU A 78 9.48 -4.81 7.02
C LEU A 78 10.76 -5.65 6.87
N ASN A 79 10.79 -6.51 5.85
CA ASN A 79 11.89 -7.45 5.60
C ASN A 79 12.89 -6.94 4.53
N ALA A 80 12.86 -5.65 4.20
CA ALA A 80 13.80 -5.00 3.27
C ALA A 80 14.87 -4.23 4.05
N TRP A 81 16.04 -4.86 4.21
CA TRP A 81 17.22 -4.31 4.90
C TRP A 81 18.34 -4.11 3.86
N PRO A 82 18.40 -2.97 3.18
CA PRO A 82 19.29 -2.79 2.03
C PRO A 82 20.77 -2.62 2.41
N LYS A 83 21.10 -2.26 3.66
CA LYS A 83 22.48 -1.97 4.07
C LYS A 83 22.92 -2.78 5.28
N ASN A 84 22.17 -2.72 6.37
CA ASN A 84 22.53 -3.42 7.60
C ASN A 84 21.27 -3.69 8.43
N GLY A 85 20.90 -4.96 8.56
CA GLY A 85 19.73 -5.40 9.32
C GLY A 85 19.70 -4.92 10.77
N SER A 86 20.85 -4.62 11.39
CA SER A 86 20.91 -4.13 12.77
C SER A 86 20.37 -2.71 12.94
N VAL A 87 20.37 -1.93 11.85
CA VAL A 87 19.90 -0.53 11.80
C VAL A 87 18.59 -0.44 11.03
N ASP A 88 18.52 -1.10 9.87
CA ASP A 88 17.40 -1.00 8.95
C ASP A 88 16.13 -1.65 9.56
N TYR A 89 16.25 -2.82 10.18
CA TYR A 89 15.07 -3.54 10.69
C TYR A 89 14.32 -2.78 11.80
N PRO A 90 14.98 -2.27 12.86
CA PRO A 90 14.30 -1.42 13.85
C PRO A 90 13.72 -0.13 13.25
N ALA A 91 14.41 0.48 12.29
CA ALA A 91 13.93 1.68 11.61
C ALA A 91 12.66 1.41 10.80
N ARG A 92 12.59 0.27 10.10
CA ARG A 92 11.38 -0.17 9.38
C ARG A 92 10.21 -0.40 10.32
N ILE A 93 10.43 -1.06 11.46
CA ILE A 93 9.39 -1.28 12.48
C ILE A 93 8.83 0.06 12.98
N ALA A 94 9.70 1.04 13.26
CA ALA A 94 9.27 2.38 13.68
C ALA A 94 8.48 3.10 12.58
N GLN A 95 9.00 3.09 11.34
CA GLN A 95 8.36 3.72 10.18
C GLN A 95 6.98 3.13 9.87
N LEU A 96 6.84 1.81 9.99
CA LEU A 96 5.61 1.09 9.65
C LEU A 96 4.65 0.93 10.84
N SER A 97 4.97 1.50 12.00
CA SER A 97 4.13 1.41 13.21
C SER A 97 2.64 1.72 13.01
N PRO A 98 2.20 2.65 12.11
CA PRO A 98 0.78 2.86 11.86
C PRO A 98 0.05 1.68 11.21
N TYR A 99 0.79 0.75 10.61
CA TYR A 99 0.30 -0.45 9.93
C TYR A 99 0.46 -1.73 10.77
N LEU A 100 0.92 -1.61 12.02
CA LEU A 100 1.17 -2.73 12.91
C LEU A 100 0.24 -2.65 14.12
N THR A 101 -0.27 -3.80 14.56
CA THR A 101 -0.89 -3.87 15.89
C THR A 101 0.18 -3.69 16.97
N PRO A 102 -0.18 -3.21 18.18
CA PRO A 102 0.76 -3.12 19.30
C PRO A 102 1.42 -4.47 19.63
N ALA A 103 0.65 -5.56 19.56
CA ALA A 103 1.15 -6.91 19.78
C ALA A 103 2.21 -7.32 18.74
N CYS A 104 1.96 -7.00 17.46
CA CYS A 104 2.91 -7.28 16.40
C CYS A 104 4.18 -6.41 16.51
N GLN A 105 4.04 -5.14 16.87
CA GLN A 105 5.19 -4.27 17.12
C GLN A 105 6.09 -4.81 18.25
N ASP A 106 5.49 -5.28 19.35
CA ASP A 106 6.21 -5.91 20.45
C ASP A 106 6.89 -7.22 20.04
N PHE A 107 6.20 -8.04 19.24
CA PHE A 107 6.76 -9.27 18.67
C PHE A 107 8.00 -8.96 17.82
N LEU A 108 7.91 -8.00 16.89
CA LEU A 108 9.02 -7.63 16.01
C LEU A 108 10.19 -7.03 16.79
N ASN A 109 9.92 -6.21 17.82
CA ASN A 109 10.96 -5.69 18.70
C ASN A 109 11.68 -6.80 19.49
N LYS A 110 10.98 -7.86 19.89
CA LYS A 110 11.58 -9.06 20.49
C LYS A 110 12.43 -9.82 19.47
N ASP A 111 11.93 -9.99 18.25
CA ASP A 111 12.65 -10.65 17.14
C ASP A 111 13.96 -9.91 16.80
N VAL A 112 13.96 -8.57 16.76
CA VAL A 112 15.18 -7.75 16.61
C VAL A 112 16.23 -8.12 17.67
N ARG A 113 15.82 -8.22 18.95
CA ARG A 113 16.75 -8.53 20.04
C ARG A 113 17.33 -9.93 19.89
N LEU A 114 16.49 -10.92 19.60
CA LEU A 114 16.90 -12.31 19.40
C LEU A 114 17.87 -12.46 18.23
N ARG A 115 17.55 -11.87 17.07
CA ARG A 115 18.40 -11.93 15.89
C ARG A 115 19.72 -11.20 16.10
N ARG A 116 19.71 -10.09 16.84
CA ARG A 116 20.93 -9.37 17.20
C ARG A 116 21.85 -10.23 18.08
N THR A 117 21.30 -10.91 19.09
CA THR A 117 22.10 -11.82 19.94
C THR A 117 22.65 -13.02 19.18
N ASN A 118 21.94 -13.48 18.14
CA ASN A 118 22.39 -14.58 17.29
C ASN A 118 23.36 -14.16 16.16
N GLY A 119 23.68 -12.87 16.02
CA GLY A 119 24.52 -12.38 14.91
C GLY A 119 23.83 -12.44 13.53
N GLU A 120 22.51 -12.48 13.50
CA GLU A 120 21.70 -12.60 12.27
C GLU A 120 21.35 -11.26 11.62
N LEU A 121 21.82 -10.13 12.18
CA LEU A 121 21.51 -8.78 11.67
C LEU A 121 22.73 -7.97 11.23
N GLN A 122 23.90 -8.20 11.84
CA GLN A 122 25.09 -7.39 11.62
C GLN A 122 25.60 -7.56 10.18
N ASP A 123 25.67 -6.46 9.44
CA ASP A 123 26.08 -6.40 8.03
C ASP A 123 25.32 -7.38 7.11
N ARG A 124 24.10 -7.74 7.52
CA ARG A 124 23.16 -8.53 6.73
C ARG A 124 22.30 -7.60 5.90
N VAL A 125 22.26 -7.88 4.60
CA VAL A 125 21.31 -7.29 3.67
C VAL A 125 20.22 -8.31 3.41
N ARG A 126 18.96 -7.91 3.48
CA ARG A 126 17.82 -8.80 3.25
C ARG A 126 16.84 -8.18 2.27
N MET A 127 16.35 -9.00 1.35
CA MET A 127 15.22 -8.65 0.50
C MET A 127 14.22 -9.78 0.46
N VAL A 128 12.94 -9.42 0.31
CA VAL A 128 11.85 -10.36 0.17
C VAL A 128 11.02 -9.97 -1.06
N TYR A 129 10.68 -10.97 -1.87
CA TYR A 129 9.88 -10.79 -3.08
C TYR A 129 9.04 -12.04 -3.35
N GLU A 130 7.97 -11.90 -4.14
CA GLU A 130 7.11 -13.02 -4.51
C GLU A 130 7.86 -14.05 -5.37
N ILE A 131 7.50 -15.32 -5.22
CA ILE A 131 7.91 -16.35 -6.16
C ILE A 131 7.19 -16.07 -7.49
N PRO A 132 7.90 -16.00 -8.64
CA PRO A 132 7.26 -15.79 -9.93
C PRO A 132 6.13 -16.81 -10.17
N MET A 133 4.99 -16.35 -10.70
CA MET A 133 3.78 -17.15 -10.95
C MET A 133 3.04 -17.67 -9.69
N HIS A 134 3.50 -17.34 -8.47
CA HIS A 134 2.87 -17.72 -7.20
C HIS A 134 2.24 -16.51 -6.47
N GLY A 135 1.89 -15.45 -7.21
CA GLY A 135 1.23 -14.26 -6.68
C GLY A 135 -0.20 -14.53 -6.21
N TYR A 136 -1.04 -13.49 -6.21
CA TYR A 136 -2.42 -13.59 -5.74
C TYR A 136 -3.23 -14.69 -6.46
N SER A 137 -3.89 -15.52 -5.66
CA SER A 137 -4.82 -16.56 -6.09
C SER A 137 -6.06 -16.56 -5.18
N SER A 138 -7.10 -17.30 -5.57
CA SER A 138 -8.31 -17.45 -4.74
C SER A 138 -8.04 -18.03 -3.35
N ASN A 139 -6.92 -18.75 -3.17
CA ASN A 139 -6.55 -19.40 -1.91
C ASN A 139 -5.49 -18.61 -1.13
N SER A 140 -5.12 -17.42 -1.60
CA SER A 140 -4.10 -16.60 -0.95
C SER A 140 -4.61 -15.87 0.29
N VAL A 141 -5.92 -15.68 0.41
CA VAL A 141 -6.56 -15.01 1.55
C VAL A 141 -7.71 -15.86 2.06
N HIS A 142 -7.72 -16.11 3.36
CA HIS A 142 -8.81 -16.80 4.06
C HIS A 142 -9.44 -15.85 5.07
N GLU A 143 -10.72 -15.58 4.90
CA GLU A 143 -11.53 -14.81 5.84
C GLU A 143 -11.81 -15.66 7.08
N GLN A 144 -11.36 -15.19 8.24
CA GLN A 144 -11.67 -15.79 9.55
C GLN A 144 -12.88 -15.11 10.20
N GLY A 145 -13.17 -13.86 9.82
CA GLY A 145 -14.31 -13.06 10.25
C GLY A 145 -14.45 -11.79 9.39
N MET A 146 -15.41 -10.92 9.74
CA MET A 146 -15.68 -9.70 8.94
C MET A 146 -14.47 -8.76 8.83
N ASP A 147 -13.60 -8.77 9.85
CA ASP A 147 -12.49 -7.84 10.03
C ASP A 147 -11.16 -8.56 10.29
N ASN A 148 -11.08 -9.84 9.92
CA ASN A 148 -9.95 -10.70 10.20
C ASN A 148 -9.66 -11.65 9.04
N TRP A 149 -8.43 -11.63 8.57
CA TRP A 149 -7.94 -12.41 7.44
C TRP A 149 -6.62 -13.10 7.76
N THR A 150 -6.48 -14.33 7.27
CA THR A 150 -5.17 -14.98 7.08
C THR A 150 -4.72 -14.79 5.65
N VAL A 151 -3.55 -14.18 5.46
CA VAL A 151 -2.93 -13.97 4.15
C VAL A 151 -1.73 -14.90 4.00
N ASN A 152 -1.78 -15.81 3.05
CA ASN A 152 -0.69 -16.71 2.73
C ASN A 152 0.20 -16.09 1.64
N LEU A 153 1.42 -15.70 2.01
CA LEU A 153 2.40 -15.15 1.08
C LEU A 153 3.51 -16.17 0.79
N ASP A 154 3.64 -16.58 -0.47
CA ASP A 154 4.72 -17.46 -0.93
C ASP A 154 5.89 -16.62 -1.44
N LEU A 155 6.89 -16.43 -0.58
CA LEU A 155 7.96 -15.47 -0.81
C LEU A 155 9.34 -16.14 -0.86
N VAL A 156 10.24 -15.51 -1.60
CA VAL A 156 11.68 -15.75 -1.50
C VAL A 156 12.27 -14.71 -0.57
N ALA A 157 13.01 -15.17 0.44
CA ALA A 157 13.84 -14.33 1.28
C ALA A 157 15.31 -14.60 0.97
N ASP A 158 15.97 -13.61 0.38
CA ASP A 158 17.41 -13.62 0.15
C ASP A 158 18.10 -12.80 1.23
N GLU A 159 19.12 -13.38 1.85
CA GLU A 159 20.02 -12.70 2.76
C GLU A 159 21.44 -12.71 2.17
N TYR A 160 22.10 -11.56 2.21
CA TYR A 160 23.46 -11.36 1.79
C TYR A 160 24.32 -10.91 2.97
N TYR A 161 25.60 -11.28 2.94
CA TYR A 161 26.61 -10.75 3.82
C TYR A 161 27.83 -10.37 2.99
N GLN A 162 28.24 -9.10 3.07
CA GLN A 162 29.34 -8.56 2.26
C GLN A 162 29.22 -8.93 0.77
N SER A 163 28.01 -8.75 0.20
CA SER A 163 27.67 -9.06 -1.20
C SER A 163 27.64 -10.55 -1.59
N VAL A 164 27.85 -11.47 -0.65
CA VAL A 164 27.71 -12.92 -0.88
C VAL A 164 26.33 -13.38 -0.42
N LEU A 165 25.61 -14.13 -1.26
CA LEU A 165 24.35 -14.76 -0.91
C LEU A 165 24.62 -15.88 0.11
N ILE A 166 24.10 -15.72 1.33
CA ILE A 166 24.33 -16.66 2.43
C ILE A 166 23.09 -17.49 2.75
N LYS A 167 21.92 -17.05 2.32
CA LYS A 167 20.67 -17.77 2.50
C LYS A 167 19.66 -17.36 1.46
N ARG A 168 19.01 -18.37 0.87
CA ARG A 168 17.82 -18.23 0.04
C ARG A 168 16.76 -19.17 0.58
N ALA A 169 15.66 -18.61 1.07
CA ALA A 169 14.57 -19.37 1.65
C ALA A 169 13.27 -19.13 0.87
N LEU A 170 12.69 -20.19 0.32
CA LEU A 170 11.34 -20.18 -0.21
C LEU A 170 10.40 -20.56 0.93
N THR A 171 9.52 -19.65 1.33
CA THR A 171 8.71 -19.80 2.54
C THR A 171 7.33 -19.22 2.34
N ARG A 172 6.32 -19.99 2.77
CA ARG A 172 4.95 -19.52 2.95
C ARG A 172 4.85 -18.83 4.31
N TYR A 173 4.51 -17.56 4.29
CA TYR A 173 4.25 -16.74 5.47
C TYR A 173 2.74 -16.58 5.64
N PRO A 174 2.13 -17.26 6.62
CA PRO A 174 0.73 -17.07 6.97
C PRO A 174 0.62 -15.84 7.88
N LEU A 175 0.31 -14.70 7.28
CA LEU A 175 0.14 -13.43 7.99
C LEU A 175 -1.27 -13.31 8.56
N HIS A 176 -1.39 -12.69 9.72
CA HIS A 176 -2.67 -12.29 10.29
C HIS A 176 -2.89 -10.80 10.01
N VAL A 177 -3.96 -10.46 9.30
CA VAL A 177 -4.31 -9.08 8.95
C VAL A 177 -5.68 -8.79 9.54
N VAL A 178 -5.83 -7.61 10.14
CA VAL A 178 -7.05 -7.17 10.80
C VAL A 178 -7.48 -5.80 10.28
N ARG A 179 -8.78 -5.49 10.38
CA ARG A 179 -9.24 -4.10 10.20
C ARG A 179 -8.67 -3.24 11.31
N TRP A 180 -8.22 -2.05 10.96
CA TRP A 180 -7.64 -1.12 11.90
C TRP A 180 -8.22 0.28 11.70
N GLU A 181 -9.15 0.63 12.57
CA GLU A 181 -9.76 1.95 12.60
C GLU A 181 -8.86 2.90 13.40
N GLY A 182 -8.16 3.78 12.70
CA GLY A 182 -7.24 4.76 13.27
C GLY A 182 -7.24 6.04 12.45
N ASP A 183 -6.17 6.84 12.60
CA ASP A 183 -5.97 8.07 11.82
C ASP A 183 -5.74 7.74 10.33
N PRO A 184 -6.67 8.08 9.42
CA PRO A 184 -6.54 7.78 8.00
C PRO A 184 -5.38 8.52 7.33
N GLU A 185 -4.92 9.64 7.89
CA GLU A 185 -3.76 10.38 7.37
C GLU A 185 -2.46 9.58 7.56
N ARG A 186 -2.41 8.72 8.58
CA ARG A 186 -1.26 7.87 8.91
C ARG A 186 -1.40 6.45 8.37
N ASN A 187 -2.62 5.93 8.31
CA ASN A 187 -2.93 4.62 7.76
C ASN A 187 -4.12 4.70 6.80
N PRO A 188 -3.89 5.02 5.52
CA PRO A 188 -4.96 5.12 4.52
C PRO A 188 -5.56 3.77 4.13
N PHE A 189 -4.92 2.64 4.49
CA PHE A 189 -5.45 1.31 4.18
C PHE A 189 -6.58 0.88 5.11
N GLY A 190 -6.64 1.41 6.34
CA GLY A 190 -7.58 0.95 7.36
C GLY A 190 -7.37 -0.52 7.76
N LEU A 191 -6.15 -1.03 7.56
CA LEU A 191 -5.73 -2.40 7.86
C LEU A 191 -4.45 -2.37 8.70
N ALA A 192 -4.27 -3.37 9.55
CA ALA A 192 -3.03 -3.58 10.30
C ALA A 192 -2.57 -5.04 10.20
N LEU A 193 -1.25 -5.21 10.20
CA LEU A 193 -0.59 -6.49 10.31
C LEU A 193 -0.48 -6.88 11.78
N ASP A 194 -1.07 -8.01 12.13
CA ASP A 194 -0.99 -8.65 13.46
C ASP A 194 0.00 -9.82 13.44
N CYS A 195 1.09 -9.64 12.70
CA CYS A 195 2.19 -10.58 12.51
C CYS A 195 1.76 -11.91 11.87
N TYR A 196 1.85 -13.04 12.57
CA TYR A 196 1.71 -14.37 11.99
C TYR A 196 0.46 -15.08 12.52
N ALA A 197 -0.35 -15.63 11.62
CA ALA A 197 -1.48 -16.49 11.98
C ALA A 197 -1.04 -17.91 12.38
N SER A 198 0.09 -18.37 11.84
CA SER A 198 0.73 -19.62 12.22
C SER A 198 2.23 -19.60 11.90
N THR A 199 2.96 -20.67 12.18
CA THR A 199 4.41 -20.72 11.91
C THR A 199 4.69 -20.72 10.41
N PRO A 200 5.62 -19.86 9.92
CA PRO A 200 6.05 -19.88 8.52
C PRO A 200 6.53 -21.27 8.08
N GLN A 201 6.12 -21.68 6.87
CA GLN A 201 6.39 -23.01 6.34
C GLN A 201 7.36 -22.93 5.17
N ARG A 202 8.48 -23.66 5.25
CA ARG A 202 9.42 -23.75 4.12
C ARG A 202 8.75 -24.48 2.96
N LEU A 203 8.76 -23.86 1.79
CA LEU A 203 8.26 -24.46 0.56
C LEU A 203 9.34 -25.37 -0.02
N GLN A 204 8.98 -26.62 -0.30
CA GLN A 204 9.81 -27.51 -1.10
C GLN A 204 9.46 -27.27 -2.56
N VAL A 205 10.42 -26.76 -3.33
CA VAL A 205 10.26 -26.65 -4.78
C VAL A 205 11.08 -27.77 -5.40
N ALA A 206 10.40 -28.76 -5.99
CA ALA A 206 11.06 -29.75 -6.82
C ALA A 206 11.79 -29.02 -7.97
N GLY A 207 13.12 -29.02 -7.94
CA GLY A 207 13.98 -28.44 -8.99
C GLY A 207 14.87 -27.25 -8.60
N LEU A 208 14.75 -26.67 -7.40
CA LEU A 208 15.69 -25.61 -6.95
C LEU A 208 16.85 -26.13 -6.10
N ASP A 209 16.74 -27.34 -5.55
CA ASP A 209 17.83 -28.02 -4.83
C ASP A 209 18.97 -28.48 -5.77
N GLU A 210 18.75 -28.50 -7.09
CA GLU A 210 19.78 -28.84 -8.09
C GLU A 210 20.73 -27.69 -8.42
N VAL A 211 20.26 -26.44 -8.36
CA VAL A 211 21.09 -25.24 -8.64
C VAL A 211 22.13 -25.01 -7.53
N ASP A 212 21.79 -25.35 -6.29
CA ASP A 212 22.71 -25.25 -5.15
C ASP A 212 23.81 -26.33 -5.24
N LYS A 213 23.44 -27.56 -5.61
CA LYS A 213 24.41 -28.66 -5.81
C LYS A 213 25.35 -28.44 -6.99
N THR A 214 24.88 -27.85 -8.09
CA THR A 214 25.74 -27.56 -9.26
C THR A 214 26.75 -26.44 -9.01
N ARG A 215 26.50 -25.53 -8.06
CA ARG A 215 27.49 -24.51 -7.65
C ARG A 215 28.56 -25.04 -6.69
N THR A 216 28.24 -26.02 -5.85
CA THR A 216 29.21 -26.64 -4.93
C THR A 216 29.99 -27.82 -5.53
N GLY A 217 29.56 -28.36 -6.69
CA GLY A 217 30.19 -29.51 -7.35
C GLY A 217 31.34 -29.17 -8.31
N GLY A 218 31.70 -27.89 -8.46
CA GLY A 218 32.69 -27.41 -9.43
C GLY A 218 34.11 -27.23 -8.89
N THR A 219 34.61 -28.15 -8.07
CA THR A 219 36.04 -28.29 -7.77
C THR A 219 36.32 -29.73 -7.36
N GLN A 220 36.60 -30.57 -8.35
CA GLN A 220 37.54 -31.69 -8.25
C GLN A 220 38.39 -31.69 -9.50
#